data_AF-A0A975E9Z7-F1
#
_entry.id   AF-A0A975E9Z7-F1
#
_cell.length_a   1.000
_cell.length_b   1.000
_cell.length_c   1.000
_cell.angle_alpha   90.00
_cell.angle_beta   90.00
_cell.angle_gamma   90.00
#
_symmetry.space_group_name_H-M   'P 1'
#
loop_
_entity.id
_entity.type
_entity.pdbx_description
1 polymer ?
#
loop_
_entity_poly.entity_id
_entity_poly.type
_entity_poly.pdbx_seq_one_letter_code
_entity_poly.pdbx_strand_id
1 'polypeptide(L)'
;MEVLKDIWASMVHGVRERTTNPLTFAFLISTCLWNYRFFLILTGDGTVSARLAAIDNLYSEGVVMLLFHTVGVPGALALSYVFLYPWVTADVVRFYRRKQVELANSVKELELDQMLSRKDSAELTRRHEKEKNAWEERERVLRGRINALGDALLVAEASPSTSADKDQSSPKPVDEIPFDHPHIDRIEYASPIGMPLTDQEMRALNYDGNLVASLEMNIVAIVSNSATGETAAELANSLKSNLARVQYALQGLEDANLVEAGNSRRYKLTKVGRPVAIKVIDLMQEFNDFASGRKPYPKS
;
A
#
# COMPACT_ATOMS: atom_id res chain seq x y z
N MET A 1 11.72 29.43 -19.94
CA MET A 1 10.56 28.65 -19.43
C MET A 1 10.58 28.46 -17.92
N GLU A 2 11.74 28.45 -17.26
CA GLU A 2 11.81 28.23 -15.79
C GLU A 2 11.22 29.39 -14.98
N VAL A 3 11.49 30.64 -15.38
CA VAL A 3 10.92 31.84 -14.71
C VAL A 3 9.38 31.83 -14.68
N LEU A 4 8.74 31.32 -15.73
CA LEU A 4 7.27 31.21 -15.79
C LEU A 4 6.74 30.12 -14.85
N LYS A 5 7.49 29.01 -14.69
CA LYS A 5 7.16 27.96 -13.74
C LYS A 5 7.33 28.44 -12.30
N ASP A 6 8.35 29.24 -12.02
CA ASP A 6 8.57 29.79 -10.68
C ASP A 6 7.53 30.86 -10.30
N ILE A 7 7.12 31.70 -11.27
CA ILE A 7 6.00 32.64 -11.08
C ILE A 7 4.70 31.87 -10.88
N TRP A 8 4.45 30.82 -11.65
CA TRP A 8 3.26 29.98 -11.47
C TRP A 8 3.29 29.25 -10.12
N ALA A 9 4.42 28.68 -9.74
CA ALA A 9 4.58 27.95 -8.48
C ALA A 9 4.44 28.88 -7.28
N SER A 10 5.03 30.07 -7.30
CA SER A 10 4.89 31.07 -6.23
C SER A 10 3.45 31.61 -6.15
N MET A 11 2.77 31.81 -7.28
CA MET A 11 1.35 32.18 -7.30
C MET A 11 0.48 31.06 -6.73
N VAL A 12 0.68 29.81 -7.16
CA VAL A 12 -0.04 28.64 -6.63
C VAL A 12 0.23 28.45 -5.15
N HIS A 13 1.47 28.63 -4.70
CA HIS A 13 1.82 28.48 -3.29
C HIS A 13 1.21 29.57 -2.42
N GLY A 14 1.25 30.83 -2.87
CA GLY A 14 0.59 31.96 -2.18
C GLY A 14 -0.93 31.88 -2.22
N VAL A 15 -1.51 31.35 -3.30
CA VAL A 15 -2.93 30.99 -3.36
C VAL A 15 -3.21 29.90 -2.33
N ARG A 16 -2.43 28.82 -2.29
CA ARG A 16 -2.61 27.68 -1.39
C ARG A 16 -2.51 28.04 0.11
N GLU A 17 -1.65 29.00 0.44
CA GLU A 17 -1.49 29.54 1.81
C GLU A 17 -2.61 30.50 2.21
N ARG A 18 -3.27 31.14 1.24
CA ARG A 18 -4.40 32.07 1.47
C ARG A 18 -5.77 31.41 1.25
N THR A 19 -5.84 30.31 0.51
CA THR A 19 -7.02 29.45 0.33
C THR A 19 -7.25 28.52 1.50
N THR A 20 -6.45 28.60 2.57
CA THR A 20 -6.82 28.03 3.87
C THR A 20 -8.17 28.60 4.36
N ASN A 21 -8.57 29.79 3.88
CA ASN A 21 -9.94 30.27 4.02
C ASN A 21 -10.79 29.85 2.80
N PRO A 22 -11.65 28.82 2.93
CA PRO A 22 -12.50 28.34 1.83
C PRO A 22 -13.48 29.41 1.34
N LEU A 23 -13.81 30.41 2.17
CA LEU A 23 -14.71 31.50 1.79
C LEU A 23 -14.10 32.43 0.75
N THR A 24 -12.82 32.80 0.89
CA THR A 24 -12.15 33.69 -0.06
C THR A 24 -12.07 33.06 -1.44
N PHE A 25 -11.79 31.75 -1.50
CA PHE A 25 -11.73 31.00 -2.76
C PHE A 25 -13.12 30.87 -3.40
N ALA A 26 -14.12 30.49 -2.62
CA ALA A 26 -15.51 30.40 -3.10
C ALA A 26 -16.03 31.77 -3.57
N PHE A 27 -15.65 32.85 -2.89
CA PHE A 27 -15.98 34.22 -3.29
C PHE A 27 -15.31 34.61 -4.61
N LEU A 28 -14.03 34.30 -4.80
CA LEU A 28 -13.34 34.58 -6.06
C LEU A 28 -13.99 33.84 -7.23
N ILE A 29 -14.24 32.52 -7.07
CA ILE A 29 -14.87 31.70 -8.11
C ILE A 29 -16.29 32.19 -8.42
N SER A 30 -17.10 32.42 -7.40
CA SER A 30 -18.48 32.91 -7.57
C SER A 30 -18.51 34.28 -8.23
N THR A 31 -17.55 35.16 -7.92
CA THR A 31 -17.41 36.47 -8.58
C THR A 31 -17.09 36.30 -10.06
N CYS A 32 -16.17 35.40 -10.40
CA CYS A 32 -15.83 35.09 -11.80
C CYS A 32 -17.01 34.47 -12.56
N LEU A 33 -17.73 33.55 -11.92
CA LEU A 33 -18.87 32.85 -12.51
C LEU A 33 -20.07 33.78 -12.72
N TRP A 34 -20.36 34.62 -11.73
CA TRP A 34 -21.47 35.57 -11.78
C TRP A 34 -21.17 36.74 -12.74
N ASN A 35 -19.96 37.28 -12.69
CA ASN A 35 -19.52 38.39 -13.56
C ASN A 35 -18.86 37.91 -14.86
N TYR A 36 -19.27 36.75 -15.39
CA TYR A 36 -18.65 36.17 -16.59
C TYR A 36 -18.70 37.11 -17.81
N ARG A 37 -19.74 37.96 -17.92
CA ARG A 37 -19.87 38.96 -19.01
C ARG A 37 -18.76 39.99 -18.99
N PHE A 38 -18.30 40.39 -17.80
CA PHE A 38 -17.17 41.31 -17.67
C PHE A 38 -15.91 40.70 -18.27
N PHE A 39 -15.61 39.44 -17.95
CA PHE A 39 -14.46 38.72 -18.51
C PHE A 39 -14.59 38.53 -20.02
N LEU A 40 -15.80 38.21 -20.52
CA LEU A 40 -16.05 38.12 -21.97
C LEU A 40 -15.80 39.44 -22.70
N ILE A 41 -16.24 40.57 -22.15
CA ILE A 41 -15.96 41.90 -22.74
C ILE A 41 -14.47 42.21 -22.68
N LEU A 42 -13.79 41.85 -21.59
CA LEU A 42 -12.37 42.08 -21.42
C LEU A 42 -11.53 41.29 -22.45
N THR A 43 -11.90 40.03 -22.70
CA THR A 43 -11.22 39.14 -23.67
C THR A 43 -11.72 39.29 -25.10
N GLY A 44 -12.84 39.98 -25.33
CA GLY A 44 -13.46 40.10 -26.65
C GLY A 44 -12.64 40.95 -27.62
N ASP A 45 -12.81 40.70 -28.92
CA ASP A 45 -12.16 41.49 -29.97
C ASP A 45 -12.84 42.86 -30.12
N GLY A 46 -12.04 43.93 -30.12
CA GLY A 46 -12.55 45.31 -30.18
C GLY A 46 -11.54 46.33 -29.66
N THR A 47 -11.75 47.60 -29.99
CA THR A 47 -10.92 48.70 -29.48
C THR A 47 -11.12 48.88 -27.97
N VAL A 48 -10.09 49.35 -27.26
CA VAL A 48 -10.14 49.56 -25.80
C VAL A 48 -11.33 50.47 -25.41
N SER A 49 -11.60 51.50 -26.21
CA SER A 49 -12.73 52.41 -26.02
C SER A 49 -14.09 51.69 -26.08
N ALA A 50 -14.27 50.80 -27.07
CA ALA A 50 -15.51 50.03 -27.18
C ALA A 50 -15.72 49.06 -26.01
N ARG A 51 -14.64 48.45 -25.48
CA ARG A 51 -14.71 47.56 -24.31
C ARG A 51 -15.08 48.33 -23.04
N LEU A 52 -14.49 49.50 -22.81
CA LEU A 52 -14.83 50.34 -21.67
C LEU A 52 -16.28 50.82 -21.74
N ALA A 53 -16.74 51.28 -22.91
CA ALA A 53 -18.15 51.66 -23.09
C ALA A 53 -19.11 50.49 -22.84
N ALA A 54 -18.73 49.27 -23.23
CA ALA A 54 -19.51 48.06 -22.94
C ALA A 54 -19.51 47.71 -21.44
N ILE A 55 -18.41 47.94 -20.71
CA ILE A 55 -18.34 47.76 -19.25
C ILE A 55 -19.22 48.81 -18.55
N ASP A 56 -19.16 50.07 -18.96
CA ASP A 56 -19.99 51.14 -18.40
C ASP A 56 -21.48 50.87 -18.60
N ASN A 57 -21.85 50.34 -19.77
CA ASN A 57 -23.22 49.92 -20.05
C ASN A 57 -23.64 48.72 -19.17
N LEU A 58 -22.76 47.73 -19.03
CA LEU A 58 -23.01 46.53 -18.21
C LEU A 58 -23.29 46.88 -16.73
N TYR A 59 -22.71 47.96 -16.22
CA TYR A 59 -22.84 48.42 -14.84
C TYR A 59 -23.53 49.78 -14.70
N SER A 60 -24.38 50.15 -15.67
CA SER A 60 -25.08 51.44 -15.69
C SER A 60 -26.16 51.57 -14.61
N GLU A 61 -26.60 50.45 -14.05
CA GLU A 61 -27.49 50.42 -12.89
C GLU A 61 -26.71 50.91 -11.66
N GLY A 62 -27.10 52.04 -11.07
CA GLY A 62 -26.31 52.82 -10.10
C GLY A 62 -25.67 52.05 -8.93
N VAL A 63 -24.88 52.75 -8.12
CA VAL A 63 -23.92 52.17 -7.14
C VAL A 63 -24.46 51.02 -6.28
N VAL A 64 -25.74 51.06 -5.87
CA VAL A 64 -26.37 49.99 -5.09
C VAL A 64 -26.47 48.68 -5.89
N MET A 65 -26.92 48.73 -7.14
CA MET A 65 -27.00 47.56 -8.01
C MET A 65 -25.61 47.03 -8.38
N LEU A 66 -24.65 47.93 -8.57
CA LEU A 66 -23.24 47.55 -8.76
C LEU A 66 -22.72 46.73 -7.57
N LEU A 67 -22.91 47.21 -6.33
CA LEU A 67 -22.49 46.48 -5.12
C LEU A 67 -23.20 45.14 -4.98
N PHE A 68 -24.48 45.09 -5.33
CA PHE A 68 -25.26 43.84 -5.30
C PHE A 68 -24.73 42.81 -6.30
N HIS A 69 -24.40 43.21 -7.52
CA HIS A 69 -23.85 42.31 -8.55
C HIS A 69 -22.40 41.90 -8.29
N THR A 70 -21.58 42.80 -7.75
CA THR A 70 -20.14 42.56 -7.56
C THR A 70 -19.83 41.86 -6.24
N VAL A 71 -20.56 42.15 -5.17
CA VAL A 71 -20.29 41.62 -3.82
C VAL A 71 -21.47 40.84 -3.27
N GLY A 72 -22.70 41.34 -3.44
CA GLY A 72 -23.90 40.74 -2.85
C GLY A 72 -24.15 39.30 -3.33
N VAL A 73 -24.39 39.13 -4.63
CA VAL A 73 -24.71 37.80 -5.20
C VAL A 73 -23.51 36.84 -5.14
N PRO A 74 -22.28 37.23 -5.52
CA PRO A 74 -21.12 36.37 -5.33
C PRO A 74 -20.91 35.98 -3.86
N GLY A 75 -21.10 36.92 -2.94
CA GLY A 75 -21.04 36.67 -1.50
C GLY A 75 -22.06 35.64 -1.05
N ALA A 76 -23.32 35.79 -1.47
CA ALA A 76 -24.38 34.84 -1.17
C ALA A 76 -24.12 33.45 -1.76
N LEU A 77 -23.61 33.37 -3.00
CA LEU A 77 -23.22 32.10 -3.63
C LEU A 77 -22.04 31.45 -2.92
N ALA A 78 -21.03 32.23 -2.53
CA ALA A 78 -19.87 31.73 -1.80
C ALA A 78 -20.25 31.20 -0.40
N LEU A 79 -21.09 31.94 0.33
CA LEU A 79 -21.62 31.49 1.61
C LEU A 79 -22.46 30.23 1.42
N SER A 80 -23.36 30.20 0.44
CA SER A 80 -24.18 29.03 0.13
C SER A 80 -23.29 27.83 -0.18
N TYR A 81 -22.24 28.00 -0.99
CA TYR A 81 -21.28 26.94 -1.27
C TYR A 81 -20.58 26.45 0.00
N VAL A 82 -19.99 27.34 0.80
CA VAL A 82 -19.24 26.95 2.02
C VAL A 82 -20.13 26.25 3.05
N PHE A 83 -21.39 26.67 3.20
CA PHE A 83 -22.30 26.08 4.18
C PHE A 83 -23.05 24.84 3.66
N LEU A 84 -23.44 24.82 2.38
CA LEU A 84 -24.18 23.70 1.78
C LEU A 84 -23.26 22.54 1.40
N TYR A 85 -22.03 22.83 0.97
CA TYR A 85 -21.07 21.83 0.51
C TYR A 85 -20.81 20.73 1.57
N PRO A 86 -20.50 21.03 2.85
CA PRO A 86 -20.25 19.99 3.85
C PRO A 86 -21.44 19.04 4.04
N TRP A 87 -22.67 19.55 3.95
CA TRP A 87 -23.89 18.75 4.08
C TRP A 87 -24.05 17.81 2.89
N VAL A 88 -23.97 18.34 1.67
CA VAL A 88 -24.06 17.53 0.45
C VAL A 88 -22.93 16.51 0.38
N THR A 89 -21.69 16.91 0.73
CA THR A 89 -20.54 16.00 0.73
C THR A 89 -20.70 14.89 1.76
N ALA A 90 -21.22 15.17 2.96
CA ALA A 90 -21.46 14.13 3.96
C ALA A 90 -22.43 13.06 3.45
N ASP A 91 -23.50 13.46 2.77
CA ASP A 91 -24.48 12.54 2.20
C ASP A 91 -23.92 11.74 1.02
N VAL A 92 -23.18 12.39 0.12
CA VAL A 92 -22.52 11.72 -1.01
C VAL A 92 -21.48 10.72 -0.51
N VAL A 93 -20.67 11.08 0.48
CA VAL A 93 -19.67 10.18 1.08
C VAL A 93 -20.35 8.99 1.75
N ARG A 94 -21.43 9.22 2.51
CA ARG A 94 -22.22 8.13 3.11
C ARG A 94 -22.80 7.19 2.04
N PHE A 95 -23.38 7.75 0.99
CA PHE A 95 -23.93 6.98 -0.13
C PHE A 95 -22.85 6.14 -0.80
N TYR A 96 -21.70 6.75 -1.11
CA TYR A 96 -20.58 6.06 -1.75
C TYR A 96 -20.00 4.95 -0.87
N ARG A 97 -19.83 5.19 0.44
CA ARG A 97 -19.38 4.17 1.39
C ARG A 97 -20.36 3.00 1.48
N ARG A 98 -21.66 3.25 1.48
CA ARG A 98 -22.67 2.18 1.44
C ARG A 98 -22.54 1.34 0.17
N LYS A 99 -22.36 2.00 -0.98
CA LYS A 99 -22.18 1.30 -2.26
C LYS A 99 -20.87 0.52 -2.35
N GLN A 100 -19.78 1.02 -1.77
CA GLN A 100 -18.53 0.26 -1.65
C GLN A 100 -18.71 -1.00 -0.80
N VAL A 101 -19.42 -0.89 0.33
CA VAL A 101 -19.70 -2.05 1.20
C VAL A 101 -20.61 -3.06 0.50
N GLU A 102 -21.66 -2.57 -0.17
CA GLU A 102 -22.58 -3.41 -0.96
C GLU A 102 -21.82 -4.16 -2.06
N LEU A 103 -20.99 -3.45 -2.84
CA LEU A 103 -20.17 -4.05 -3.89
C LEU A 103 -19.17 -5.07 -3.33
N ALA A 104 -18.48 -4.74 -2.24
CA ALA A 104 -17.56 -5.67 -1.59
C ALA A 104 -18.29 -6.92 -1.07
N ASN A 105 -19.52 -6.79 -0.58
CA ASN A 105 -20.33 -7.93 -0.17
C ASN A 105 -20.81 -8.75 -1.36
N SER A 106 -21.21 -8.12 -2.47
CA SER A 106 -21.61 -8.82 -3.69
C SER A 106 -20.44 -9.58 -4.34
N VAL A 107 -19.23 -9.02 -4.33
CA VAL A 107 -18.03 -9.71 -4.79
C VAL A 107 -17.76 -10.95 -3.93
N LYS A 108 -17.85 -10.82 -2.60
CA LYS A 108 -17.70 -11.96 -1.67
C LYS A 108 -18.76 -13.05 -1.89
N GLU A 109 -19.98 -12.67 -2.21
CA GLU A 109 -21.06 -13.62 -2.52
C GLU A 109 -20.78 -14.38 -3.82
N LEU A 110 -20.23 -13.69 -4.83
CA LEU A 110 -19.86 -14.28 -6.12
C LEU A 110 -18.62 -15.18 -6.04
N GLU A 111 -17.66 -14.86 -5.18
CA GLU A 111 -16.40 -15.59 -5.08
C GLU A 111 -16.52 -16.92 -4.32
N LEU A 112 -17.68 -17.25 -3.71
CA LEU A 112 -17.90 -18.45 -2.86
C LEU A 112 -16.91 -18.60 -1.68
N ASP A 113 -15.92 -17.72 -1.57
CA ASP A 113 -14.94 -17.62 -0.50
C ASP A 113 -15.46 -16.60 0.52
N GLN A 114 -16.32 -17.06 1.42
CA GLN A 114 -16.84 -16.23 2.49
C GLN A 114 -15.67 -15.68 3.31
N MET A 115 -15.43 -14.36 3.25
CA MET A 115 -14.64 -13.70 4.29
C MET A 115 -15.30 -14.00 5.63
N LEU A 116 -14.58 -14.72 6.51
CA LEU A 116 -15.02 -15.09 7.85
C LEU A 116 -15.71 -13.91 8.55
N SER A 117 -16.93 -14.12 9.06
CA SER A 117 -17.61 -13.13 9.88
C SER A 117 -16.72 -12.73 11.06
N ARG A 118 -16.90 -11.53 11.64
CA ARG A 118 -16.14 -11.14 12.86
C ARG A 118 -16.26 -12.17 13.98
N LYS A 119 -17.41 -12.84 14.08
CA LYS A 119 -17.62 -13.95 15.02
C LYS A 119 -16.79 -15.17 14.65
N ASP A 120 -16.75 -15.54 13.38
CA ASP A 120 -16.01 -16.71 12.90
C ASP A 120 -14.49 -16.48 12.95
N SER A 121 -14.04 -15.25 12.66
CA SER A 121 -12.64 -14.85 12.84
C SER A 121 -12.24 -14.93 14.31
N ALA A 122 -13.07 -14.45 15.24
CA ALA A 122 -12.80 -14.57 16.67
C ALA A 122 -12.82 -16.04 17.15
N GLU A 123 -13.72 -16.87 16.64
CA GLU A 123 -13.78 -18.31 16.91
C GLU A 123 -12.51 -19.00 16.39
N LEU A 124 -12.07 -18.67 15.18
CA LEU A 124 -10.85 -19.22 14.55
C LEU A 124 -9.59 -18.83 15.33
N THR A 125 -9.47 -17.55 15.72
CA THR A 125 -8.38 -17.09 16.59
C THR A 125 -8.38 -17.85 17.91
N ARG A 126 -9.55 -18.06 18.53
CA ARG A 126 -9.66 -18.82 19.79
C ARG A 126 -9.28 -20.30 19.61
N ARG A 127 -9.57 -20.90 18.46
CA ARG A 127 -9.13 -22.27 18.15
C ARG A 127 -7.61 -22.35 17.98
N HIS A 128 -7.02 -21.43 17.23
CA HIS A 128 -5.57 -21.37 17.05
C HIS A 128 -4.82 -21.11 18.36
N GLU A 129 -5.33 -20.24 19.22
CA GLU A 129 -4.74 -20.03 20.55
C GLU A 129 -4.79 -21.30 21.42
N LYS A 130 -5.90 -22.05 21.39
CA LYS A 130 -6.01 -23.32 22.12
C LYS A 130 -5.04 -24.38 21.59
N GLU A 131 -4.95 -24.52 20.27
CA GLU A 131 -4.03 -25.47 19.64
C GLU A 131 -2.57 -25.11 19.93
N LYS A 132 -2.23 -23.82 19.85
CA LYS A 132 -0.90 -23.31 20.19
C LYS A 132 -0.54 -23.60 21.64
N ASN A 133 -1.43 -23.30 22.59
CA ASN A 133 -1.20 -23.60 24.01
C ASN A 133 -1.05 -25.11 24.26
N ALA A 134 -1.85 -25.93 23.58
CA ALA A 134 -1.74 -27.40 23.67
C ALA A 134 -0.43 -27.92 23.04
N TRP A 135 0.13 -27.21 22.08
CA TRP A 135 1.42 -27.55 21.47
C TRP A 135 2.59 -27.13 22.35
N GLU A 136 2.56 -25.92 22.92
CA GLU A 136 3.56 -25.42 23.88
C GLU A 136 3.63 -26.29 25.13
N GLU A 137 2.48 -26.76 25.65
CA GLU A 137 2.45 -27.67 26.79
C GLU A 137 3.11 -29.03 26.46
N ARG A 138 2.83 -29.57 25.27
CA ARG A 138 3.47 -30.81 24.80
C ARG A 138 4.98 -30.64 24.64
N GLU A 139 5.42 -29.52 24.09
CA GLU A 139 6.84 -29.20 23.94
C GLU A 139 7.53 -29.10 25.31
N ARG A 140 6.87 -28.47 26.29
CA ARG A 140 7.36 -28.38 27.67
C ARG A 140 7.55 -29.75 28.32
N VAL A 141 6.59 -30.66 28.16
CA VAL A 141 6.68 -32.04 28.68
C VAL A 141 7.82 -32.81 28.01
N LEU A 142 7.97 -32.71 26.69
CA LEU A 142 9.03 -33.39 25.95
C LEU A 142 10.42 -32.89 26.35
N ARG A 143 10.60 -31.57 26.48
CA ARG A 143 11.85 -30.97 26.96
C ARG A 143 12.19 -31.44 28.38
N GLY A 144 11.19 -31.51 29.27
CA GLY A 144 11.37 -32.05 30.62
C GLY A 144 11.86 -33.50 30.63
N ARG A 145 11.32 -34.35 29.74
CA ARG A 145 11.76 -35.75 29.60
C ARG A 145 13.18 -35.86 29.06
N ILE A 146 13.54 -35.06 28.05
CA ILE A 146 14.89 -35.03 27.49
C ILE A 146 15.90 -34.67 28.58
N ASN A 147 15.61 -33.65 29.40
CA ASN A 147 16.49 -33.24 30.50
C ASN A 147 16.62 -34.36 31.54
N ALA A 148 15.51 -34.98 31.96
CA ALA A 148 15.54 -36.07 32.93
C ALA A 148 16.32 -37.30 32.44
N LEU A 149 16.20 -37.63 31.14
CA LEU A 149 16.99 -38.70 30.51
C LEU A 149 18.48 -38.32 30.44
N GLY A 150 18.79 -37.05 30.15
CA GLY A 150 20.15 -36.54 30.19
C GLY A 150 20.79 -36.65 31.59
N ASP A 151 20.05 -36.27 32.63
CA ASP A 151 20.50 -36.37 34.02
C ASP A 151 20.72 -37.83 34.44
N ALA A 152 19.82 -38.75 34.03
CA ALA A 152 19.96 -40.17 34.32
C ALA A 152 21.19 -40.79 33.64
N LEU A 153 21.49 -40.38 32.39
CA LEU A 153 22.70 -40.78 31.68
C LEU A 153 23.96 -40.29 32.39
N LEU A 154 24.00 -39.03 32.83
CA LEU A 154 25.14 -38.47 33.58
C LEU A 154 25.38 -39.22 34.90
N VAL A 155 24.33 -39.60 35.63
CA VAL A 155 24.44 -40.39 36.87
C VAL A 155 24.93 -41.81 36.58
N ALA A 156 24.46 -42.42 35.50
CA ALA A 156 24.91 -43.74 35.07
C ALA A 156 26.39 -43.74 34.65
N GLU A 157 26.85 -42.70 33.96
CA GLU A 157 28.27 -42.53 33.58
C GLU A 157 29.17 -42.23 34.79
N ALA A 158 28.67 -41.44 35.75
CA ALA A 158 29.41 -41.09 36.95
C ALA A 158 29.53 -42.26 37.96
N SER A 159 28.71 -43.30 37.81
CA SER A 159 28.81 -44.53 38.61
C SER A 159 29.89 -45.43 38.00
N PRO A 160 31.10 -45.52 38.59
CA PRO A 160 32.18 -46.32 38.02
C PRO A 160 31.74 -47.79 37.97
N SER A 161 31.73 -48.33 36.75
CA SER A 161 31.41 -49.71 36.43
C SER A 161 32.23 -50.68 37.29
N THR A 162 31.68 -51.07 38.44
CA THR A 162 32.22 -52.14 39.27
C THR A 162 31.57 -53.42 38.78
N SER A 163 32.40 -54.24 38.12
CA SER A 163 32.18 -55.63 37.71
C SER A 163 31.02 -55.92 36.76
N ALA A 164 31.41 -56.12 35.49
CA ALA A 164 31.01 -57.23 34.63
C ALA A 164 30.17 -58.32 35.33
N ASP A 165 28.85 -58.28 35.10
CA ASP A 165 28.08 -59.51 35.02
C ASP A 165 27.28 -59.49 33.72
N LYS A 166 27.54 -60.50 32.90
CA LYS A 166 26.89 -60.70 31.61
C LYS A 166 25.52 -61.31 31.90
N ASP A 167 24.51 -60.48 32.14
CA ASP A 167 23.14 -60.97 32.05
C ASP A 167 22.33 -60.12 31.07
N GLN A 168 22.06 -60.73 29.92
CA GLN A 168 21.24 -60.21 28.84
C GLN A 168 19.77 -60.18 29.31
N SER A 169 19.35 -59.07 29.91
CA SER A 169 17.92 -58.74 29.93
C SER A 169 17.71 -57.47 29.11
N SER A 170 17.23 -57.67 27.88
CA SER A 170 16.86 -56.58 26.98
C SER A 170 15.87 -55.64 27.69
N PRO A 171 16.07 -54.32 27.64
CA PRO A 171 15.09 -53.38 28.16
C PRO A 171 13.77 -53.61 27.42
N LYS A 172 12.67 -53.75 28.17
CA LYS A 172 11.33 -53.83 27.58
C LYS A 172 11.12 -52.63 26.66
N PRO A 173 10.57 -52.82 25.44
CA PRO A 173 10.29 -51.73 24.53
C PRO A 173 9.39 -50.72 25.25
N VAL A 174 9.82 -49.46 25.25
CA VAL A 174 9.03 -48.34 25.73
C VAL A 174 7.75 -48.35 24.90
N ASP A 175 6.59 -48.46 25.56
CA ASP A 175 5.29 -48.47 24.90
C ASP A 175 5.23 -47.32 23.88
N GLU A 176 5.07 -47.67 22.61
CA GLU A 176 4.88 -46.71 21.54
C GLU A 176 3.67 -45.86 21.89
N ILE A 177 3.91 -44.60 22.25
CA ILE A 177 2.85 -43.61 22.40
C ILE A 177 2.21 -43.52 21.00
N PRO A 178 0.89 -43.76 20.86
CA PRO A 178 0.22 -43.64 19.58
C PRO A 178 0.49 -42.25 19.01
N PHE A 179 1.32 -42.19 17.98
CA PHE A 179 1.43 -41.02 17.12
C PHE A 179 0.16 -40.98 16.30
N ASP A 180 -0.91 -40.48 16.91
CA ASP A 180 -2.09 -40.05 16.18
C ASP A 180 -1.65 -38.80 15.42
N HIS A 181 -1.07 -39.01 14.24
CA HIS A 181 -0.88 -37.95 13.27
C HIS A 181 -2.29 -37.47 12.95
N PRO A 182 -2.73 -36.27 13.39
CA PRO A 182 -3.98 -35.74 12.88
C PRO A 182 -3.82 -35.77 11.36
N HIS A 183 -4.79 -36.35 10.65
CA HIS A 183 -4.89 -36.21 9.22
C HIS A 183 -4.83 -34.72 8.93
N ILE A 184 -3.65 -34.24 8.54
CA ILE A 184 -3.48 -32.92 7.97
C ILE A 184 -4.11 -33.08 6.60
N ASP A 185 -5.44 -32.96 6.55
CA ASP A 185 -6.10 -32.54 5.33
C ASP A 185 -5.29 -31.36 4.84
N ARG A 186 -4.79 -31.51 3.62
CA ARG A 186 -3.83 -30.60 2.99
C ARG A 186 -4.48 -29.22 2.93
N ILE A 187 -4.33 -28.44 3.99
CA ILE A 187 -4.73 -27.04 4.01
C ILE A 187 -3.78 -26.38 3.03
N GLU A 188 -4.32 -26.10 1.85
CA GLU A 188 -3.74 -25.22 0.87
C GLU A 188 -3.45 -23.91 1.60
N TYR A 189 -2.18 -23.67 1.91
CA TYR A 189 -1.74 -22.44 2.55
C TYR A 189 -1.97 -21.30 1.55
N ALA A 190 -3.17 -20.73 1.57
CA ALA A 190 -3.40 -19.38 1.08
C ALA A 190 -2.56 -18.46 1.99
N SER A 191 -1.38 -18.12 1.51
CA SER A 191 -0.50 -17.13 2.13
C SER A 191 -1.30 -15.86 2.44
N PRO A 192 -1.17 -15.25 3.64
CA PRO A 192 -1.89 -14.04 3.98
C PRO A 192 -1.29 -12.85 3.20
N ILE A 193 -1.74 -12.69 1.96
CA ILE A 193 -1.42 -11.55 1.11
C ILE A 193 -2.40 -10.42 1.45
N GLY A 194 -1.83 -9.29 1.89
CA GLY A 194 -2.26 -7.92 1.58
C GLY A 194 -3.72 -7.56 1.78
N MET A 195 -3.99 -6.63 2.70
CA MET A 195 -5.21 -5.81 2.60
C MET A 195 -5.24 -5.14 1.21
N PRO A 196 -6.36 -5.20 0.46
CA PRO A 196 -6.46 -4.47 -0.79
C PRO A 196 -6.38 -2.96 -0.50
N LEU A 197 -5.44 -2.30 -1.17
CA LEU A 197 -5.34 -0.83 -1.21
C LEU A 197 -6.68 -0.26 -1.66
N THR A 198 -7.11 0.83 -1.03
CA THR A 198 -8.37 1.49 -1.38
C THR A 198 -8.32 2.03 -2.81
N ASP A 199 -9.47 2.12 -3.49
CA ASP A 199 -9.57 2.68 -4.86
C ASP A 199 -8.93 4.07 -5.00
N GLN A 200 -8.85 4.82 -3.90
CA GLN A 200 -8.24 6.15 -3.84
C GLN A 200 -6.71 6.07 -3.82
N GLU A 201 -6.13 5.06 -3.18
CA GLU A 201 -4.70 4.75 -3.22
C GLU A 201 -4.30 4.13 -4.57
N MET A 202 -5.16 3.29 -5.15
CA MET A 202 -4.97 2.73 -6.49
C MET A 202 -4.96 3.81 -7.58
N ARG A 203 -5.82 4.84 -7.47
CA ARG A 203 -5.84 5.97 -8.41
C ARG A 203 -4.70 6.96 -8.21
N ALA A 204 -4.22 7.13 -6.97
CA ALA A 204 -3.04 7.96 -6.69
C ALA A 204 -1.73 7.35 -7.23
N LEU A 205 -1.73 6.05 -7.55
CA LEU A 205 -0.55 5.31 -8.01
C LEU A 205 -0.39 5.19 -9.54
N ASN A 206 -1.22 5.87 -10.34
CA ASN A 206 -1.10 5.96 -11.81
C ASN A 206 -0.72 4.62 -12.48
N TYR A 207 -1.61 3.63 -12.30
CA TYR A 207 -1.39 2.23 -12.64
C TYR A 207 -1.61 1.99 -14.14
N ASP A 208 -0.54 2.13 -14.91
CA ASP A 208 -0.51 1.94 -16.38
C ASP A 208 -0.26 0.46 -16.71
N GLY A 209 -1.31 -0.37 -16.61
CA GLY A 209 -1.51 -1.62 -17.36
C GLY A 209 -0.47 -2.77 -17.35
N ASN A 210 0.75 -2.58 -16.86
CA ASN A 210 1.76 -3.62 -16.75
C ASN A 210 1.51 -4.40 -15.46
N LEU A 211 1.28 -5.71 -15.59
CA LEU A 211 1.11 -6.63 -14.46
C LEU A 211 2.27 -6.42 -13.48
N VAL A 212 1.95 -5.85 -12.32
CA VAL A 212 2.93 -5.42 -11.32
C VAL A 212 3.50 -6.65 -10.64
N ALA A 213 4.65 -7.09 -11.13
CA ALA A 213 5.66 -7.58 -10.20
C ALA A 213 5.79 -6.51 -9.10
N SER A 214 5.62 -6.91 -7.84
CA SER A 214 5.68 -6.00 -6.69
C SER A 214 6.87 -5.02 -6.84
N LEU A 215 6.73 -3.77 -6.40
CA LEU A 215 7.76 -2.73 -6.56
C LEU A 215 9.14 -3.24 -6.11
N GLU A 216 9.14 -4.03 -5.06
CA GLU A 216 10.25 -4.78 -4.47
C GLU A 216 10.95 -5.70 -5.49
N MET A 217 10.20 -6.48 -6.27
CA MET A 217 10.76 -7.36 -7.31
C MET A 217 11.47 -6.56 -8.41
N ASN A 218 10.86 -5.45 -8.85
CA ASN A 218 11.48 -4.60 -9.87
C ASN A 218 12.75 -3.91 -9.33
N ILE A 219 12.74 -3.48 -8.06
CA ILE A 219 13.94 -2.95 -7.40
C ILE A 219 15.04 -4.02 -7.38
N VAL A 220 14.72 -5.24 -6.93
CA VAL A 220 15.69 -6.35 -6.87
C VAL A 220 16.27 -6.66 -8.25
N ALA A 221 15.44 -6.68 -9.31
CA ALA A 221 15.87 -6.93 -10.68
C ALA A 221 16.73 -5.80 -11.29
N ILE A 222 16.47 -4.53 -10.92
CA ILE A 222 17.31 -3.42 -11.38
C ILE A 222 18.65 -3.44 -10.64
N VAL A 223 18.62 -3.61 -9.32
CA VAL A 223 19.84 -3.66 -8.49
C VAL A 223 20.72 -4.85 -8.86
N SER A 224 20.15 -6.00 -9.25
CA SER A 224 20.93 -7.17 -9.71
C SER A 224 21.74 -6.90 -10.97
N ASN A 225 21.24 -6.05 -11.86
CA ASN A 225 21.88 -5.71 -13.13
C ASN A 225 22.89 -4.55 -13.01
N SER A 226 22.92 -3.86 -11.86
CA SER A 226 23.83 -2.74 -11.61
C SER A 226 25.15 -3.22 -10.99
N ALA A 227 26.26 -3.04 -11.71
CA ALA A 227 27.59 -3.41 -11.21
C ALA A 227 28.04 -2.59 -9.99
N THR A 228 27.55 -1.34 -9.88
CA THR A 228 27.98 -0.39 -8.84
C THR A 228 26.91 -0.14 -7.77
N GLY A 229 25.73 -0.73 -7.92
CA GLY A 229 24.55 -0.44 -7.10
C GLY A 229 23.86 0.86 -7.50
N GLU A 230 22.59 1.00 -7.14
CA GLU A 230 21.75 2.14 -7.51
C GLU A 230 21.35 2.95 -6.27
N THR A 231 21.24 4.27 -6.41
CA THR A 231 20.65 5.14 -5.39
C THR A 231 19.12 5.06 -5.44
N ALA A 232 18.45 5.41 -4.33
CA ALA A 232 16.98 5.47 -4.29
C ALA A 232 16.40 6.43 -5.35
N ALA A 233 17.12 7.49 -5.71
CA ALA A 233 16.70 8.43 -6.75
C ALA A 233 16.84 7.85 -8.16
N GLU A 234 17.94 7.15 -8.45
CA GLU A 234 18.12 6.43 -9.73
C GLU A 234 17.06 5.34 -9.90
N LEU A 235 16.75 4.60 -8.83
CA LEU A 235 15.68 3.59 -8.82
C LEU A 235 14.30 4.22 -9.02
N ALA A 236 13.97 5.31 -8.33
CA ALA A 236 12.70 6.02 -8.50
C ALA A 236 12.51 6.51 -9.94
N ASN A 237 13.57 7.04 -10.56
CA ASN A 237 13.53 7.47 -11.95
C ASN A 237 13.35 6.30 -12.91
N SER A 238 14.08 5.20 -12.71
CA SER A 238 14.02 4.01 -13.57
C SER A 238 12.65 3.33 -13.51
N LEU A 239 12.04 3.29 -12.32
CA LEU A 239 10.72 2.69 -12.07
C LEU A 239 9.56 3.64 -12.36
N LYS A 240 9.83 4.90 -12.72
CA LYS A 240 8.83 5.98 -12.82
C LYS A 240 7.92 6.04 -11.58
N SER A 241 8.50 5.82 -10.40
CA SER A 241 7.80 5.72 -9.13
C SER A 241 8.15 6.86 -8.18
N ASN A 242 7.30 7.10 -7.19
CA ASN A 242 7.55 8.11 -6.17
C ASN A 242 8.75 7.72 -5.29
N LEU A 243 9.67 8.66 -5.04
CA LEU A 243 10.87 8.45 -4.23
C LEU A 243 10.57 7.88 -2.84
N ALA A 244 9.56 8.40 -2.14
CA ALA A 244 9.20 7.95 -0.80
C ALA A 244 8.73 6.48 -0.81
N ARG A 245 8.03 6.06 -1.87
CA ARG A 245 7.59 4.68 -2.05
C ARG A 245 8.76 3.74 -2.30
N VAL A 246 9.73 4.17 -3.10
CA VAL A 246 10.97 3.40 -3.35
C VAL A 246 11.80 3.30 -2.07
N GLN A 247 11.92 4.36 -1.29
CA GLN A 247 12.60 4.32 0.01
C GLN A 247 11.94 3.35 0.99
N TYR A 248 10.61 3.35 1.05
CA TYR A 248 9.86 2.40 1.89
C TYR A 248 10.09 0.94 1.45
N ALA A 249 10.05 0.67 0.15
CA ALA A 249 10.33 -0.67 -0.37
C ALA A 249 11.79 -1.10 -0.13
N LEU A 250 12.76 -0.18 -0.29
CA LEU A 250 14.16 -0.44 0.03
C LEU A 250 14.38 -0.76 1.50
N GLN A 251 13.69 -0.07 2.41
CA GLN A 251 13.74 -0.38 3.85
C GLN A 251 13.25 -1.80 4.12
N GLY A 252 12.12 -2.22 3.52
CA GLY A 252 11.62 -3.59 3.68
C GLY A 252 12.57 -4.65 3.11
N LEU A 253 13.24 -4.36 1.99
CA LEU A 253 14.26 -5.24 1.41
C LEU A 253 15.55 -5.30 2.26
N GLU A 254 15.91 -4.20 2.93
CA GLU A 254 17.05 -4.13 3.85
C GLU A 254 16.75 -4.89 5.15
N ASP A 255 15.55 -4.73 5.71
CA ASP A 255 15.08 -5.48 6.88
C ASP A 255 15.03 -7.00 6.60
N ALA A 256 14.71 -7.39 5.36
CA ALA A 256 14.76 -8.78 4.88
C ALA A 256 16.17 -9.28 4.52
N ASN A 257 17.21 -8.44 4.69
CA ASN A 257 18.60 -8.72 4.34
C ASN A 257 18.80 -9.12 2.86
N LEU A 258 17.99 -8.57 1.95
CA LEU A 258 18.08 -8.80 0.50
C LEU A 258 18.95 -7.74 -0.18
N VAL A 259 18.87 -6.49 0.30
CA VAL A 259 19.72 -5.37 -0.15
C VAL A 259 20.48 -4.78 1.04
N GLU A 260 21.64 -4.19 0.79
CA GLU A 260 22.41 -3.43 1.76
C GLU A 260 22.77 -2.04 1.20
N ALA A 261 22.68 -1.02 2.05
CA ALA A 261 23.09 0.34 1.70
C ALA A 261 24.62 0.50 1.87
N GLY A 262 25.33 0.76 0.77
CA GLY A 262 26.76 1.09 0.82
C GLY A 262 27.04 2.53 1.29
N ASN A 263 28.32 2.85 1.50
CA ASN A 263 28.78 4.17 1.99
C ASN A 263 28.25 5.38 1.19
N SER A 264 27.95 5.20 -0.10
CA SER A 264 27.40 6.26 -0.97
C SER A 264 25.87 6.25 -1.07
N ARG A 265 25.17 5.56 -0.16
CA ARG A 265 23.72 5.28 -0.25
C ARG A 265 23.31 4.59 -1.56
N ARG A 266 24.24 3.82 -2.12
CA ARG A 266 24.00 2.94 -3.27
C ARG A 266 23.67 1.56 -2.74
N TYR A 267 22.50 1.07 -3.11
CA TYR A 267 21.99 -0.22 -2.69
C TYR A 267 22.58 -1.32 -3.56
N LYS A 268 23.05 -2.38 -2.92
CA LYS A 268 23.60 -3.58 -3.57
C LYS A 268 22.91 -4.82 -3.02
N LEU A 269 22.90 -5.90 -3.79
CA LEU A 269 22.41 -7.18 -3.30
C LEU A 269 23.39 -7.79 -2.30
N THR A 270 22.85 -8.24 -1.17
CA THR A 270 23.60 -9.02 -0.19
C THR A 270 23.92 -10.42 -0.76
N LYS A 271 24.73 -11.20 -0.04
CA LYS A 271 24.96 -12.62 -0.39
C LYS A 271 23.67 -13.43 -0.41
N VAL A 272 22.68 -13.07 0.41
CA VAL A 272 21.36 -13.72 0.50
C VAL A 272 20.42 -13.23 -0.61
N GLY A 273 20.49 -11.94 -0.97
CA GLY A 273 19.64 -11.35 -2.01
C GLY A 273 19.96 -11.83 -3.43
N ARG A 274 21.22 -12.15 -3.73
CA ARG A 274 21.64 -12.62 -5.08
C ARG A 274 20.86 -13.83 -5.61
N PRO A 275 20.75 -14.97 -4.90
CA PRO A 275 19.98 -16.11 -5.39
C PRO A 275 18.49 -15.80 -5.52
N VAL A 276 17.94 -14.92 -4.69
CA VAL A 276 16.54 -14.47 -4.80
C VAL A 276 16.34 -13.64 -6.07
N ALA A 277 17.27 -12.72 -6.35
CA ALA A 277 17.22 -11.90 -7.55
C ALA A 277 17.23 -12.73 -8.83
N ILE A 278 18.05 -13.78 -8.90
CA ILE A 278 18.07 -14.70 -10.05
C ILE A 278 16.68 -15.33 -10.26
N LYS A 279 16.06 -15.85 -9.20
CA LYS A 279 14.70 -16.43 -9.30
C LYS A 279 13.66 -15.40 -9.71
N VAL A 280 13.77 -14.15 -9.23
CA VAL A 280 12.85 -13.07 -9.61
C VAL A 280 13.01 -12.74 -11.10
N ILE A 281 14.25 -12.64 -11.60
CA ILE A 281 14.52 -12.40 -13.03
C ILE A 281 13.97 -13.53 -13.89
N ASP A 282 14.20 -14.78 -13.49
CA ASP A 282 13.66 -15.96 -14.19
C ASP A 282 12.14 -15.93 -14.26
N LEU A 283 11.48 -15.58 -13.15
CA LEU A 283 10.02 -15.50 -13.06
C LEU A 283 9.47 -14.33 -13.89
N MET A 284 10.15 -13.18 -13.89
CA MET A 284 9.80 -12.04 -14.75
C MET A 284 9.97 -12.37 -16.25
N GLN A 285 10.99 -13.15 -16.62
CA GLN A 285 11.20 -13.62 -17.98
C GLN A 285 10.11 -14.61 -18.40
N GLU A 286 9.82 -15.62 -17.56
CA GLU A 286 8.75 -16.60 -17.82
C GLU A 286 7.39 -15.91 -17.98
N PHE A 287 7.12 -14.91 -17.14
CA PHE A 287 5.90 -14.11 -17.24
C PHE A 287 5.86 -13.27 -18.53
N ASN A 288 6.97 -12.65 -18.92
CA ASN A 288 7.05 -11.86 -20.15
C ASN A 288 6.94 -12.74 -21.42
N ASP A 289 7.51 -13.95 -21.40
CA ASP A 289 7.36 -14.92 -22.47
C ASP A 289 5.91 -15.39 -22.58
N PHE A 290 5.25 -15.68 -21.45
CA PHE A 290 3.83 -16.00 -21.39
C PHE A 290 2.96 -14.87 -21.95
N ALA A 291 3.18 -13.64 -21.49
CA ALA A 291 2.42 -12.46 -21.93
C ALA A 291 2.62 -12.15 -23.43
N SER A 292 3.80 -12.44 -23.97
CA SER A 292 4.09 -12.28 -25.40
C SER A 292 3.64 -13.46 -26.27
N GLY A 293 3.01 -14.49 -25.69
CA GLY A 293 2.54 -15.68 -26.40
C GLY A 293 3.68 -16.59 -26.89
N ARG A 294 4.91 -16.39 -26.40
CA ARG A 294 6.03 -17.28 -26.70
C ARG A 294 5.90 -18.52 -25.84
N LYS A 295 6.02 -19.70 -26.44
CA LYS A 295 6.06 -20.96 -25.68
C LYS A 295 7.35 -20.97 -24.82
N PRO A 296 7.27 -21.33 -23.53
CA PRO A 296 8.45 -21.39 -22.67
C PRO A 296 9.49 -22.34 -23.27
N TYR A 297 10.74 -21.91 -23.33
CA TYR A 297 11.84 -22.78 -23.75
C TYR A 297 12.01 -23.91 -22.73
N PRO A 298 12.14 -25.17 -23.17
CA PRO A 298 12.42 -26.26 -22.24
C PRO A 298 13.77 -26.01 -21.56
N LYS A 299 13.76 -25.85 -20.23
CA LYS A 299 14.98 -25.71 -19.41
C LYS A 299 15.77 -27.02 -19.52
N SER A 300 17.02 -26.93 -20.00
CA SER A 300 17.99 -28.03 -20.09
C SER A 300 18.72 -28.26 -18.77
#